data_AF-A0A9P4R222-F1
#
_entry.id   AF-A0A9P4R222-F1
#
_cell.length_a   1.000
_cell.length_b   1.000
_cell.length_c   1.000
_cell.angle_alpha   90.00
_cell.angle_beta   90.00
_cell.angle_gamma   90.00
#
_symmetry.space_group_name_H-M   'P 1'
#
loop_
_entity.id
_entity.type
_entity.pdbx_description
1 polymer ?
#
loop_
_entity_poly.entity_id
_entity_poly.type
_entity_poly.pdbx_seq_one_letter_code
_entity_poly.pdbx_strand_id
1 'polypeptide(L)'
;PPKCGEYGNFTLTFDDAATGSSNSSNLLPVTGMTNPYHHLFYANGFVYLPDKWEPFPAISQPNVAMYLPIRAALLPSKPFAGSMLAGEIGAGPRASVDAYWFHAYAGYFGCALNGITPCTLYISGYRYDPLLRKEVVVAQQNATIPACYLYIGCKMTRVDFGEKFRGLSGIQFNAYTYNLGIPQSYMMDSLEMEWANSSCAAGILRIGH
;
A
#
# COMPACT_ATOMS: atom_id res chain seq x y z
N PRO A 1 -22.74 -15.12 -14.08
CA PRO A 1 -21.27 -15.06 -14.25
C PRO A 1 -20.80 -13.61 -14.39
N PRO A 2 -19.78 -13.14 -13.65
CA PRO A 2 -19.23 -11.83 -13.89
C PRO A 2 -18.52 -11.90 -15.25
N LYS A 3 -19.17 -11.43 -16.31
CA LYS A 3 -18.70 -11.63 -17.70
C LYS A 3 -17.40 -10.88 -18.02
N CYS A 4 -16.93 -10.01 -17.13
CA CYS A 4 -15.87 -9.03 -17.41
C CYS A 4 -14.76 -8.92 -16.35
N GLY A 5 -14.72 -9.79 -15.34
CA GLY A 5 -13.74 -9.69 -14.25
C GLY A 5 -13.83 -8.39 -13.44
N GLU A 6 -12.70 -7.97 -12.86
CA GLU A 6 -12.61 -6.72 -12.10
C GLU A 6 -12.49 -5.51 -13.05
N TYR A 7 -13.26 -4.46 -12.82
CA TYR A 7 -13.24 -3.21 -13.59
C TYR A 7 -13.79 -2.06 -12.76
N GLY A 8 -13.38 -0.82 -13.09
CA GLY A 8 -13.85 0.38 -12.38
C GLY A 8 -13.23 0.53 -11.00
N ASN A 9 -13.99 1.18 -10.10
CA ASN A 9 -13.52 1.56 -8.76
C ASN A 9 -13.41 0.35 -7.84
N PHE A 10 -12.36 0.34 -7.02
CA PHE A 10 -12.14 -0.65 -5.98
C PHE A 10 -11.40 -0.01 -4.79
N THR A 11 -11.42 -0.70 -3.66
CA THR A 11 -10.70 -0.27 -2.45
C THR A 11 -9.85 -1.42 -1.95
N LEU A 12 -8.57 -1.16 -1.69
CA LEU A 12 -7.73 -2.12 -0.98
C LEU A 12 -7.93 -1.93 0.53
N THR A 13 -8.58 -2.91 1.16
CA THR A 13 -8.87 -2.91 2.60
C THR A 13 -7.97 -3.84 3.40
N PHE A 14 -7.22 -4.74 2.76
CA PHE A 14 -6.29 -5.67 3.41
C PHE A 14 -6.95 -6.73 4.33
N ASP A 15 -8.27 -6.86 4.26
CA ASP A 15 -9.08 -7.69 5.15
C ASP A 15 -9.21 -9.15 4.71
N ASP A 16 -8.97 -9.44 3.42
CA ASP A 16 -9.18 -10.79 2.87
C ASP A 16 -8.12 -11.81 3.33
N ALA A 17 -7.05 -11.32 3.98
CA ALA A 17 -5.99 -12.15 4.51
C ALA A 17 -6.28 -12.59 5.94
N ALA A 18 -6.30 -13.91 6.15
CA ALA A 18 -6.30 -14.47 7.49
C ALA A 18 -4.95 -14.16 8.17
N THR A 19 -4.95 -13.25 9.13
CA THR A 19 -3.81 -13.10 10.06
C THR A 19 -3.81 -14.29 11.02
N GLY A 20 -2.69 -15.01 11.14
CA GLY A 20 -2.61 -16.24 11.91
C GLY A 20 -3.11 -16.10 13.35
N SER A 21 -3.76 -17.13 13.89
CA SER A 21 -4.20 -17.17 15.28
C SER A 21 -2.98 -17.07 16.20
N SER A 22 -2.96 -16.03 17.03
CA SER A 22 -1.90 -15.80 18.01
C SER A 22 -2.01 -16.83 19.15
N ASN A 23 -1.48 -18.04 18.95
CA ASN A 23 -1.24 -19.03 20.01
C ASN A 23 0.08 -18.79 20.76
N SER A 24 0.78 -17.67 20.52
CA SER A 24 1.92 -17.25 21.34
C SER A 24 1.72 -15.82 21.79
N SER A 25 1.66 -15.64 23.10
CA SER A 25 1.07 -14.50 23.80
C SER A 25 1.97 -13.25 23.88
N ASN A 26 3.02 -13.10 23.07
CA ASN A 26 3.95 -11.95 23.17
C ASN A 26 4.65 -11.52 21.86
N LEU A 27 4.27 -12.06 20.70
CA LEU A 27 4.81 -11.63 19.40
C LEU A 27 3.69 -11.03 18.57
N LEU A 28 3.91 -9.82 18.02
CA LEU A 28 3.02 -9.24 17.03
C LEU A 28 2.77 -10.29 15.93
N PRO A 29 1.52 -10.74 15.69
CA PRO A 29 1.21 -11.71 14.65
C PRO A 29 1.28 -11.01 13.29
N VAL A 30 2.51 -10.69 12.88
CA VAL A 30 2.81 -10.00 11.65
C VAL A 30 2.90 -11.03 10.54
N THR A 31 1.92 -11.04 9.64
CA THR A 31 1.96 -11.89 8.45
C THR A 31 2.43 -11.06 7.27
N GLY A 32 3.53 -11.46 6.63
CA GLY A 32 4.00 -10.81 5.40
C GLY A 32 2.94 -10.87 4.30
N MET A 33 2.71 -9.75 3.62
CA MET A 33 1.67 -9.61 2.59
C MET A 33 1.88 -10.61 1.44
N THR A 34 0.80 -11.16 0.89
CA THR A 34 0.87 -12.09 -0.24
C THR A 34 1.09 -11.32 -1.54
N ASN A 35 1.93 -11.84 -2.44
CA ASN A 35 2.13 -11.27 -3.78
C ASN A 35 1.72 -12.26 -4.87
N PRO A 36 0.90 -11.85 -5.85
CA PRO A 36 0.11 -10.61 -5.85
C PRO A 36 -1.05 -10.63 -4.84
N TYR A 37 -1.53 -9.47 -4.41
CA TYR A 37 -2.80 -9.26 -3.68
C TYR A 37 -3.66 -8.29 -4.50
N HIS A 38 -4.90 -8.68 -4.83
CA HIS A 38 -5.79 -7.97 -5.78
C HIS A 38 -5.08 -7.53 -7.06
N HIS A 39 -4.33 -8.46 -7.68
CA HIS A 39 -3.53 -8.26 -8.89
C HIS A 39 -2.38 -7.24 -8.80
N LEU A 40 -2.11 -6.70 -7.61
CA LEU A 40 -1.00 -5.78 -7.36
C LEU A 40 0.11 -6.49 -6.58
N PHE A 41 1.34 -6.04 -6.82
CA PHE A 41 2.55 -6.49 -6.14
C PHE A 41 2.96 -5.47 -5.10
N TYR A 42 3.43 -5.97 -3.97
CA TYR A 42 3.87 -5.19 -2.84
C TYR A 42 5.37 -5.39 -2.63
N ALA A 43 6.06 -4.31 -2.31
CA ALA A 43 7.46 -4.36 -1.95
C ALA A 43 7.72 -5.18 -0.68
N ASN A 44 8.96 -5.62 -0.50
CA ASN A 44 9.38 -6.20 0.78
C ASN A 44 9.16 -5.20 1.91
N GLY A 45 8.59 -5.68 3.03
CA GLY A 45 8.28 -4.85 4.21
C GLY A 45 6.80 -4.63 4.46
N PHE A 46 5.92 -4.94 3.50
CA PHE A 46 4.47 -4.92 3.72
C PHE A 46 4.00 -6.14 4.51
N VAL A 47 3.16 -5.88 5.50
CA VAL A 47 2.59 -6.88 6.39
C VAL A 47 1.13 -6.57 6.67
N TYR A 48 0.35 -7.62 6.91
CA TYR A 48 -0.98 -7.50 7.51
C TYR A 48 -0.80 -7.41 9.03
N LEU A 49 -1.47 -6.44 9.63
CA LEU A 49 -1.56 -6.27 11.07
C LEU A 49 -3.03 -6.31 11.46
N PRO A 50 -3.43 -7.14 12.45
CA PRO A 50 -4.81 -7.16 12.91
C PRO A 50 -5.08 -5.97 13.84
N ASP A 51 -6.28 -5.38 13.72
CA ASP A 51 -6.74 -4.19 14.45
C ASP A 51 -6.42 -4.20 15.96
N LYS A 52 -6.51 -5.37 16.61
CA LYS A 52 -6.24 -5.54 18.05
C LYS A 52 -4.79 -5.26 18.48
N TRP A 53 -3.83 -5.11 17.56
CA TRP A 53 -2.40 -4.96 17.85
C TRP A 53 -1.85 -3.56 17.51
N GLU A 54 -2.71 -2.62 17.14
CA GLU A 54 -2.32 -1.35 16.55
C GLU A 54 -2.57 -0.19 17.49
N PRO A 55 -1.80 0.90 17.37
CA PRO A 55 -2.26 2.17 17.91
C PRO A 55 -3.43 2.74 17.09
N PHE A 56 -3.45 2.55 15.76
CA PHE A 56 -4.50 3.04 14.87
C PHE A 56 -5.53 1.96 14.59
N PRO A 57 -6.81 2.17 14.88
CA PRO A 57 -7.81 1.20 14.51
C PRO A 57 -7.99 1.17 12.99
N ALA A 58 -8.26 -0.02 12.45
CA ALA A 58 -8.55 -0.25 11.06
C ALA A 58 -9.82 0.51 10.64
N ILE A 59 -9.76 1.18 9.48
CA ILE A 59 -10.89 1.88 8.87
C ILE A 59 -11.86 0.86 8.29
N SER A 60 -11.32 -0.16 7.64
CA SER A 60 -12.00 -1.39 7.22
C SER A 60 -11.51 -2.55 8.07
N GLN A 61 -12.43 -3.25 8.73
CA GLN A 61 -12.09 -4.32 9.67
C GLN A 61 -11.92 -5.66 8.93
N PRO A 62 -10.97 -6.52 9.34
CA PRO A 62 -10.25 -6.48 10.62
C PRO A 62 -8.76 -6.09 10.56
N ASN A 63 -8.20 -5.74 9.41
CA ASN A 63 -6.75 -5.61 9.24
C ASN A 63 -6.34 -4.24 8.68
N VAL A 64 -5.07 -3.88 8.87
CA VAL A 64 -4.42 -2.82 8.11
C VAL A 64 -3.16 -3.33 7.44
N ALA A 65 -2.71 -2.60 6.42
CA ALA A 65 -1.36 -2.77 5.88
C ALA A 65 -0.35 -1.92 6.67
N MET A 66 0.73 -2.53 7.14
CA MET A 66 1.87 -1.80 7.71
C MET A 66 3.10 -1.97 6.82
N TYR A 67 3.85 -0.90 6.62
CA TYR A 67 5.15 -0.96 5.96
C TYR A 67 6.30 -0.78 6.96
N LEU A 68 7.25 -1.71 6.93
CA LEU A 68 8.40 -1.75 7.83
C LEU A 68 9.71 -1.47 7.06
N PRO A 69 10.20 -0.21 7.01
CA PRO A 69 11.35 0.16 6.19
C PRO A 69 12.66 -0.55 6.58
N ILE A 70 12.88 -0.80 7.88
CA ILE A 70 14.15 -1.36 8.40
C ILE A 70 14.09 -2.89 8.56
N ARG A 71 12.88 -3.48 8.64
CA ARG A 71 12.68 -4.92 8.82
C ARG A 71 12.21 -5.65 7.56
N ALA A 72 12.14 -4.98 6.42
CA ALA A 72 11.79 -5.58 5.14
C ALA A 72 12.64 -6.81 4.78
N ALA A 73 13.92 -6.82 5.14
CA ALA A 73 14.85 -7.94 4.90
C ALA A 73 14.68 -9.13 5.86
N LEU A 74 13.94 -8.97 6.97
CA LEU A 74 13.70 -10.03 7.96
C LEU A 74 12.41 -10.80 7.72
N LEU A 75 11.55 -10.30 6.83
CA LEU A 75 10.34 -11.00 6.42
C LEU A 75 10.67 -11.96 5.28
N PRO A 76 10.02 -13.13 5.19
CA PRO A 76 10.22 -14.05 4.08
C PRO A 76 9.96 -13.32 2.76
N SER A 77 10.94 -13.29 1.87
CA SER A 77 10.81 -12.63 0.57
C SER A 77 9.66 -13.24 -0.21
N LYS A 78 8.70 -12.41 -0.62
CA LYS A 78 7.56 -12.82 -1.43
C LYS A 78 7.92 -12.77 -2.92
N PRO A 79 7.23 -13.50 -3.80
CA PRO A 79 7.48 -13.44 -5.24
C PRO A 79 7.50 -11.98 -5.72
N PHE A 80 8.54 -11.62 -6.47
CA PHE A 80 8.75 -10.30 -7.08
C PHE A 80 8.79 -9.10 -6.12
N ALA A 81 8.72 -9.30 -4.80
CA ALA A 81 8.79 -8.22 -3.83
C ALA A 81 10.15 -7.49 -3.83
N GLY A 82 11.22 -8.19 -4.24
CA GLY A 82 12.57 -7.63 -4.40
C GLY A 82 12.80 -6.89 -5.72
N SER A 83 11.89 -6.99 -6.71
CA SER A 83 11.95 -6.21 -7.94
C SER A 83 11.18 -4.88 -7.85
N MET A 84 10.44 -4.66 -6.77
CA MET A 84 9.73 -3.42 -6.47
C MET A 84 10.65 -2.44 -5.71
N LEU A 85 10.37 -1.15 -5.83
CA LEU A 85 10.98 -0.12 -4.99
C LEU A 85 10.48 -0.25 -3.54
N ALA A 86 11.29 0.15 -2.57
CA ALA A 86 10.90 0.15 -1.15
C ALA A 86 9.61 0.97 -0.93
N GLY A 87 8.60 0.37 -0.27
CA GLY A 87 7.31 1.05 -0.01
C GLY A 87 6.39 1.14 -1.24
N GLU A 88 6.70 0.42 -2.32
CA GLU A 88 5.91 0.44 -3.56
C GLU A 88 4.80 -0.62 -3.58
N ILE A 89 3.69 -0.22 -4.18
CA ILE A 89 2.55 -1.05 -4.56
C ILE A 89 2.29 -0.80 -6.04
N GLY A 90 2.19 -1.86 -6.85
CA GLY A 90 2.00 -1.64 -8.29
C GLY A 90 1.80 -2.90 -9.13
N ALA A 91 1.79 -2.72 -10.44
CA ALA A 91 1.72 -3.80 -11.42
C ALA A 91 3.00 -4.67 -11.44
N GLY A 92 4.11 -4.18 -10.88
CA GLY A 92 5.36 -4.91 -10.72
C GLY A 92 5.89 -5.48 -12.04
N PRO A 93 6.15 -6.79 -12.16
CA PRO A 93 6.58 -7.41 -13.42
C PRO A 93 5.64 -7.16 -14.61
N ARG A 94 4.38 -6.76 -14.34
CA ARG A 94 3.34 -6.46 -15.35
C ARG A 94 3.21 -4.96 -15.63
N ALA A 95 4.15 -4.12 -15.18
CA ALA A 95 4.09 -2.67 -15.37
C ALA A 95 3.95 -2.24 -16.84
N SER A 96 4.42 -3.05 -17.80
CA SER A 96 4.25 -2.77 -19.24
C SER A 96 2.83 -3.02 -19.78
N VAL A 97 1.94 -3.60 -18.99
CA VAL A 97 0.57 -3.98 -19.40
C VAL A 97 -0.42 -3.04 -18.73
N ASP A 98 -1.07 -2.20 -19.52
CA ASP A 98 -2.01 -1.15 -19.08
C ASP A 98 -3.24 -1.71 -18.34
N ALA A 99 -3.59 -2.97 -18.57
CA ALA A 99 -4.62 -3.66 -17.80
C ALA A 99 -4.32 -3.70 -16.30
N TYR A 100 -3.07 -3.54 -15.84
CA TYR A 100 -2.75 -3.51 -14.40
C TYR A 100 -2.51 -2.09 -13.88
N TRP A 101 -2.73 -1.08 -14.71
CA TRP A 101 -2.58 0.32 -14.29
C TRP A 101 -3.83 0.79 -13.56
N PHE A 102 -3.64 1.77 -12.69
CA PHE A 102 -4.69 2.26 -11.80
C PHE A 102 -4.66 3.78 -11.62
N HIS A 103 -5.80 4.32 -11.22
CA HIS A 103 -5.95 5.61 -10.62
C HIS A 103 -5.93 5.44 -9.10
N ALA A 104 -5.24 6.32 -8.39
CA ALA A 104 -5.24 6.36 -6.93
C ALA A 104 -5.90 7.67 -6.47
N TYR A 105 -6.95 7.59 -5.67
CA TYR A 105 -7.75 8.74 -5.25
C TYR A 105 -7.44 9.21 -3.85
N ALA A 106 -7.43 8.29 -2.89
CA ALA A 106 -7.16 8.60 -1.48
C ALA A 106 -6.77 7.33 -0.73
N GLY A 107 -6.29 7.50 0.50
CA GLY A 107 -6.15 6.40 1.45
C GLY A 107 -6.06 6.94 2.88
N TYR A 108 -6.15 6.05 3.86
CA TYR A 108 -6.02 6.40 5.27
C TYR A 108 -4.66 5.98 5.79
N PHE A 109 -3.98 6.87 6.52
CA PHE A 109 -2.60 6.65 6.96
C PHE A 109 -2.40 6.99 8.44
N GLY A 110 -1.53 6.23 9.10
CA GLY A 110 -1.04 6.47 10.46
C GLY A 110 0.46 6.21 10.57
N CYS A 111 1.17 6.92 11.46
CA CYS A 111 2.60 6.70 11.69
C CYS A 111 2.86 6.09 13.06
N ALA A 112 3.56 4.96 13.09
CA ALA A 112 3.46 4.02 14.21
C ALA A 112 4.63 4.07 15.23
N LEU A 113 5.77 4.71 14.94
CA LEU A 113 7.00 4.47 15.73
C LEU A 113 7.40 5.55 16.72
N ASN A 114 7.08 6.83 16.50
CA ASN A 114 7.51 7.90 17.40
C ASN A 114 6.42 8.35 18.39
N GLY A 115 5.14 8.28 18.02
CA GLY A 115 3.97 8.71 18.79
C GLY A 115 3.93 10.20 19.18
N ILE A 116 5.07 10.88 19.21
CA ILE A 116 5.25 12.21 19.81
C ILE A 116 5.38 13.29 18.75
N THR A 117 6.01 12.98 17.61
CA THR A 117 6.20 13.94 16.51
C THR A 117 5.41 13.51 15.27
N PRO A 118 4.86 14.47 14.49
CA PRO A 118 4.26 14.14 13.21
C PRO A 118 5.26 13.43 12.30
N CYS A 119 4.75 12.79 11.26
CA CYS A 119 5.58 12.28 10.17
C CYS A 119 5.18 12.92 8.85
N THR A 120 6.12 12.97 7.92
CA THR A 120 5.87 13.34 6.53
C THR A 120 5.79 12.06 5.70
N LEU A 121 4.63 11.84 5.09
CA LEU A 121 4.42 10.81 4.09
C LEU A 121 4.80 11.38 2.72
N TYR A 122 5.83 10.83 2.11
CA TYR A 122 6.24 11.12 0.73
C TYR A 122 5.61 10.09 -0.19
N ILE A 123 4.87 10.59 -1.17
CA ILE A 123 4.06 9.80 -2.09
C ILE A 123 4.60 10.05 -3.48
N SER A 124 5.02 8.99 -4.18
CA SER A 124 5.50 9.06 -5.56
C SER A 124 4.68 8.14 -6.44
N GLY A 125 4.11 8.69 -7.51
CA GLY A 125 3.38 7.95 -8.53
C GLY A 125 4.28 7.68 -9.72
N TYR A 126 4.25 6.43 -10.20
CA TYR A 126 5.07 5.94 -11.29
C TYR A 126 4.19 5.49 -12.45
N ARG A 127 4.69 5.69 -13.67
CA ARG A 127 4.08 5.18 -14.89
C ARG A 127 5.14 4.51 -15.75
N TYR A 128 4.82 3.37 -16.32
CA TYR A 128 5.69 2.67 -17.24
C TYR A 128 5.84 3.45 -18.55
N ASP A 129 7.09 3.72 -18.92
CA ASP A 129 7.45 4.32 -20.19
C ASP A 129 7.90 3.21 -21.16
N PRO A 130 7.18 3.01 -22.28
CA PRO A 130 7.50 1.94 -23.24
C PRO A 130 8.78 2.20 -24.04
N LEU A 131 9.21 3.46 -24.19
CA LEU A 131 10.45 3.81 -24.87
C LEU A 131 11.65 3.52 -23.98
N LEU A 132 11.56 3.91 -22.70
CA LEU A 132 12.63 3.67 -21.71
C LEU A 132 12.58 2.27 -21.09
N ARG A 133 11.49 1.53 -21.34
CA ARG A 133 11.20 0.19 -20.80
C ARG A 133 11.30 0.12 -19.27
N LYS A 134 10.92 1.19 -18.59
CA LYS A 134 10.98 1.30 -17.13
C LYS A 134 9.90 2.24 -16.62
N GLU A 135 9.63 2.14 -15.33
CA GLU A 135 8.77 3.09 -14.64
C GLU A 135 9.50 4.41 -14.41
N VAL A 136 8.79 5.51 -14.65
CA VAL A 136 9.25 6.88 -14.44
C VAL A 136 8.30 7.60 -13.49
N VAL A 137 8.86 8.49 -12.66
CA VAL A 137 8.06 9.30 -11.73
C VAL A 137 7.22 10.30 -12.54
N VAL A 138 5.91 10.28 -12.33
CA VAL A 138 4.94 11.19 -12.99
C VAL A 138 4.18 12.07 -11.99
N ALA A 139 4.18 11.72 -10.71
CA ALA A 139 3.52 12.48 -9.66
C ALA A 139 4.33 12.40 -8.37
N GLN A 140 4.35 13.50 -7.61
CA GLN A 140 4.89 13.54 -6.26
C GLN A 140 4.00 14.41 -5.39
N GLN A 141 3.76 13.99 -4.16
CA GLN A 141 3.00 14.72 -3.16
C GLN A 141 3.51 14.34 -1.78
N ASN A 142 3.48 15.30 -0.86
CA ASN A 142 3.74 15.04 0.55
C ASN A 142 2.46 15.28 1.35
N ALA A 143 2.28 14.50 2.42
CA ALA A 143 1.23 14.71 3.40
C ALA A 143 1.84 14.69 4.80
N THR A 144 1.37 15.57 5.67
CA THR A 144 1.74 15.53 7.09
C THR A 144 0.73 14.69 7.84
N ILE A 145 1.17 13.60 8.45
CA ILE A 145 0.33 12.76 9.29
C ILE A 145 0.56 13.16 10.75
N PRO A 146 -0.48 13.54 11.49
CA PRO A 146 -0.39 13.87 12.91
C PRO A 146 0.23 12.73 13.72
N ALA A 147 0.94 13.11 14.79
CA ALA A 147 1.43 12.15 15.77
C ALA A 147 0.24 11.53 16.53
N CYS A 148 0.33 10.25 16.89
CA CYS A 148 -0.57 9.71 17.90
C CYS A 148 0.07 9.75 19.29
N TYR A 149 -0.21 10.84 20.00
CA TYR A 149 0.38 11.09 21.32
C TYR A 149 0.06 9.96 22.29
N LEU A 150 1.12 9.34 22.84
CA LEU A 150 1.05 8.21 23.77
C LEU A 150 0.26 6.99 23.24
N TYR A 151 -0.02 6.92 21.95
CA TYR A 151 -0.83 5.86 21.33
C TYR A 151 -2.27 5.76 21.89
N ILE A 152 -2.83 6.86 22.38
CA ILE A 152 -4.19 6.91 22.96
C ILE A 152 -5.17 7.48 21.95
N GLY A 153 -6.21 6.71 21.60
CA GLY A 153 -7.32 7.18 20.77
C GLY A 153 -6.89 7.61 19.36
N CYS A 154 -5.89 6.94 18.79
CA CYS A 154 -5.36 7.28 17.48
C CYS A 154 -6.44 7.13 16.39
N LYS A 155 -6.32 7.95 15.35
CA LYS A 155 -7.18 7.88 14.16
C LYS A 155 -6.31 8.02 12.92
N MET A 156 -6.56 7.17 11.93
CA MET A 156 -5.89 7.34 10.65
C MET A 156 -6.34 8.64 9.98
N THR A 157 -5.41 9.25 9.27
CA THR A 157 -5.64 10.50 8.53
C THR A 157 -5.90 10.16 7.08
N ARG A 158 -7.06 10.60 6.56
CA ARG A 158 -7.33 10.54 5.12
C ARG A 158 -6.35 11.45 4.38
N VAL A 159 -5.74 10.93 3.34
CA VAL A 159 -4.88 11.67 2.42
C VAL A 159 -5.47 11.54 1.03
N ASP A 160 -5.93 12.66 0.48
CA ASP A 160 -6.40 12.72 -0.91
C ASP A 160 -5.21 12.96 -1.85
N PHE A 161 -5.12 12.15 -2.90
CA PHE A 161 -4.06 12.22 -3.90
C PHE A 161 -4.48 13.13 -5.05
N GLY A 162 -3.56 14.03 -5.44
CA GLY A 162 -3.80 14.96 -6.53
C GLY A 162 -4.10 14.29 -7.87
N GLU A 163 -4.62 15.05 -8.83
CA GLU A 163 -5.03 14.55 -10.16
C GLU A 163 -3.89 13.92 -10.98
N LYS A 164 -2.63 14.16 -10.61
CA LYS A 164 -1.47 13.53 -11.25
C LYS A 164 -1.32 12.05 -10.89
N PHE A 165 -1.98 11.57 -9.84
CA PHE A 165 -1.97 10.16 -9.41
C PHE A 165 -2.98 9.31 -10.20
N ARG A 166 -3.00 9.46 -11.52
CA ARG A 166 -3.93 8.77 -12.43
C ARG A 166 -3.14 7.99 -13.47
N GLY A 167 -3.60 6.80 -13.86
CA GLY A 167 -2.94 5.97 -14.87
C GLY A 167 -1.53 5.56 -14.45
N LEU A 168 -1.37 5.18 -13.20
CA LEU A 168 -0.12 4.74 -12.59
C LEU A 168 0.07 3.25 -12.83
N SER A 169 1.32 2.84 -13.04
CA SER A 169 1.73 1.43 -12.97
C SER A 169 2.28 1.07 -11.58
N GLY A 170 2.67 2.07 -10.78
CA GLY A 170 3.15 1.91 -9.42
C GLY A 170 2.91 3.16 -8.57
N ILE A 171 2.77 2.98 -7.26
CA ILE A 171 2.70 4.06 -6.28
C ILE A 171 3.55 3.69 -5.07
N GLN A 172 4.34 4.64 -4.58
CA GLN A 172 5.26 4.46 -3.49
C GLN A 172 4.91 5.38 -2.34
N PHE A 173 4.93 4.84 -1.13
CA PHE A 173 4.72 5.58 0.10
C PHE A 173 5.95 5.38 1.00
N ASN A 174 6.55 6.48 1.45
CA ASN A 174 7.64 6.45 2.42
C ASN A 174 7.37 7.48 3.52
N ALA A 175 7.36 7.05 4.77
CA ALA A 175 7.17 7.93 5.91
C ALA A 175 8.51 8.28 6.56
N TYR A 176 8.66 9.54 6.96
CA TYR A 176 9.83 10.02 7.69
C TYR A 176 9.39 10.89 8.87
N THR A 177 10.17 10.91 9.93
CA THR A 177 9.96 11.85 11.04
C THR A 177 9.99 13.29 10.52
N TYR A 178 9.02 14.10 10.96
CA TYR A 178 8.90 15.49 10.54
C TYR A 178 10.19 16.25 10.88
N ASN A 179 10.76 16.93 9.89
CA ASN A 179 12.03 17.71 9.96
C ASN A 179 13.31 16.96 10.33
N LEU A 180 13.24 15.68 10.73
CA LEU A 180 14.40 14.89 11.12
C LEU A 180 14.81 13.87 10.05
N GLY A 181 13.93 13.56 9.08
CA GLY A 181 14.27 12.74 7.92
C GLY A 181 14.60 11.28 8.24
N ILE A 182 14.20 10.79 9.41
CA ILE A 182 14.44 9.40 9.84
C ILE A 182 13.29 8.54 9.29
N PRO A 183 13.55 7.47 8.52
CA PRO A 183 12.51 6.57 8.04
C PRO A 183 11.62 6.06 9.18
N GLN A 184 10.31 6.04 8.95
CA GLN A 184 9.30 5.56 9.90
C GLN A 184 8.46 4.47 9.25
N SER A 185 7.96 3.56 10.06
CA SER A 185 6.86 2.71 9.62
C SER A 185 5.58 3.53 9.57
N TYR A 186 4.74 3.18 8.60
CA TYR A 186 3.40 3.70 8.49
C TYR A 186 2.41 2.55 8.36
N MET A 187 1.20 2.83 8.79
CA MET A 187 0.02 2.02 8.59
C MET A 187 -0.81 2.68 7.49
N MET A 188 -1.47 1.86 6.69
CA MET A 188 -2.32 2.27 5.60
C MET A 188 -3.54 1.35 5.56
N ASP A 189 -4.69 1.95 5.30
CA ASP A 189 -5.92 1.23 5.10
C ASP A 189 -6.83 1.94 4.10
N SER A 190 -7.78 1.19 3.53
CA SER A 190 -8.82 1.68 2.63
C SER A 190 -8.25 2.58 1.51
N LEU A 191 -7.34 2.02 0.70
CA LEU A 191 -6.76 2.73 -0.45
C LEU A 191 -7.80 2.76 -1.58
N GLU A 192 -8.37 3.94 -1.83
CA GLU A 192 -9.41 4.18 -2.83
C GLU A 192 -8.78 4.30 -4.23
N MET A 193 -9.15 3.39 -5.12
CA MET A 193 -8.51 3.21 -6.42
C MET A 193 -9.53 2.93 -7.53
N GLU A 194 -9.07 2.97 -8.77
CA GLU A 194 -9.83 2.55 -9.93
C GLU A 194 -8.89 1.95 -10.97
N TRP A 195 -9.35 0.92 -11.66
CA TRP A 195 -8.62 0.37 -12.80
C TRP A 195 -8.58 1.37 -13.96
N ALA A 196 -7.38 1.77 -14.39
CA ALA A 196 -7.23 2.79 -15.43
C ALA A 196 -7.76 2.32 -16.80
N ASN A 197 -7.55 1.05 -17.12
CA ASN A 197 -8.26 0.39 -18.22
C ASN A 197 -9.45 -0.40 -17.65
N SER A 198 -10.63 0.23 -17.66
CA SER A 198 -11.88 -0.33 -17.15
C SER A 198 -12.67 -1.15 -18.19
N SER A 199 -12.04 -1.54 -19.30
CA SER A 199 -12.67 -2.38 -20.31
C SER A 199 -12.87 -3.83 -19.82
N CYS A 200 -13.89 -4.50 -20.37
CA CYS A 200 -14.16 -5.91 -20.09
C CYS A 200 -12.97 -6.83 -20.46
N ALA A 201 -12.26 -6.51 -21.54
CA ALA A 201 -11.08 -7.26 -21.95
C ALA A 201 -9.94 -7.15 -20.92
N ALA A 202 -9.69 -5.96 -20.38
CA ALA A 202 -8.70 -5.76 -19.33
C ALA A 202 -9.09 -6.49 -18.03
N GLY A 203 -10.37 -6.47 -17.66
CA GLY A 203 -10.84 -7.21 -16.48
C GLY A 203 -10.73 -8.73 -16.63
N ILE A 204 -10.95 -9.28 -17.82
CA ILE A 204 -10.69 -10.71 -18.10
C ILE A 204 -9.19 -11.03 -18.00
N LEU A 205 -8.31 -10.16 -18.50
CA LEU A 205 -6.85 -10.34 -18.39
C LEU A 205 -6.39 -10.43 -16.93
N ARG A 206 -7.05 -9.72 -16.01
CA ARG A 206 -6.76 -9.80 -14.57
C ARG A 206 -7.17 -11.16 -13.98
N ILE A 207 -8.29 -11.75 -14.39
CA ILE A 207 -8.71 -13.08 -13.90
C ILE A 207 -7.77 -14.19 -14.40
N GLY A 208 -7.25 -14.06 -15.63
CA GLY A 208 -6.46 -15.10 -16.29
C GLY A 208 -5.07 -15.35 -15.68
N HIS A 209 -4.65 -14.60 -14.65
CA HIS A 209 -3.31 -14.59 -14.08
C HIS A 209 -3.28 -14.27 -12.58
#